data_AF-A0A8K0HQ14-F1
#
_entry.id   AF-A0A8K0HQ14-F1
#
_cell.length_a   1.000
_cell.length_b   1.000
_cell.length_c   1.000
_cell.angle_alpha   90.00
_cell.angle_beta   90.00
_cell.angle_gamma   90.00
#
_symmetry.space_group_name_H-M   'P 1'
#
loop_
_entity.id
_entity.type
_entity.pdbx_description
1 polymer ?
#
loop_
_entity_poly.entity_id
_entity_poly.type
_entity_poly.pdbx_seq_one_letter_code
_entity_poly.pdbx_strand_id
1 'polypeptide(L)'
;METYWDNVKDSWIWEELYRARNYRPAFEYGLIPGLAISALEQESPITLKHGKPDHEATDVAPKHHPIQYPKPDGVFSFDVPTSLHSYLHYWARVHTTTLSVICPFYPVQNEFVIGLGGLMVWNKSNTNHEHDQPAHLRLRDPEIPKLVNLPEYAGPESRYCPARVYE
;
A
#
# COMPACT_ATOMS: atom_id res chain seq x y z
N MET A 1 29.42 6.18 -16.15
CA MET A 1 27.99 6.34 -15.81
C MET A 1 27.20 6.92 -16.98
N GLU A 2 27.82 7.70 -17.88
CA GLU A 2 27.15 8.22 -19.09
C GLU A 2 26.73 7.13 -20.08
N THR A 3 27.61 6.13 -20.31
CA THR A 3 27.31 4.96 -21.17
C THR A 3 26.08 4.15 -20.75
N TYR A 4 25.71 4.17 -19.46
CA TYR A 4 24.49 3.50 -18.99
C TYR A 4 23.24 4.18 -19.54
N TRP A 5 23.18 5.51 -19.50
CA TRP A 5 22.01 6.26 -19.95
C TRP A 5 21.84 6.21 -21.46
N ASP A 6 22.94 6.18 -22.21
CA ASP A 6 22.89 6.03 -23.66
C ASP A 6 22.33 4.66 -24.04
N ASN A 7 22.82 3.59 -23.39
CA ASN A 7 22.28 2.24 -23.59
C ASN A 7 20.80 2.11 -23.20
N VAL A 8 20.34 2.82 -22.16
CA VAL A 8 18.92 2.83 -21.78
C VAL A 8 18.09 3.52 -22.86
N LYS A 9 18.53 4.67 -23.37
CA LYS A 9 17.83 5.42 -24.43
C LYS A 9 17.76 4.65 -25.76
N ASP A 10 18.79 3.87 -26.07
CA ASP A 10 18.85 3.02 -27.26
C ASP A 10 18.10 1.68 -27.09
N SER A 11 17.66 1.37 -25.88
CA SER A 11 16.94 0.13 -25.59
C SER A 11 15.43 0.27 -25.85
N TRP A 12 14.79 -0.88 -26.07
CA TRP A 12 13.33 -1.00 -26.18
C TRP A 12 12.56 -0.42 -24.98
N ILE A 13 13.21 -0.35 -23.80
CA ILE A 13 12.63 0.22 -22.58
C ILE A 13 12.29 1.70 -22.80
N TRP A 14 13.18 2.44 -23.44
CA TRP A 14 12.95 3.85 -23.72
C TRP A 14 11.81 4.03 -24.72
N GLU A 15 11.75 3.20 -25.76
CA GLU A 15 10.66 3.23 -26.74
C GLU A 15 9.30 2.95 -26.09
N GLU A 16 9.22 1.94 -25.21
CA GLU A 16 8.00 1.61 -24.48
C GLU A 16 7.55 2.75 -23.56
N LEU A 17 8.47 3.28 -22.75
CA LEU A 17 8.19 4.40 -21.85
C LEU A 17 7.79 5.67 -22.62
N TYR A 18 8.44 5.92 -23.75
CA TYR A 18 8.15 7.08 -24.60
C TYR A 18 6.77 6.97 -25.24
N ARG A 19 6.35 5.78 -25.68
CA ARG A 19 4.97 5.53 -26.14
C ARG A 19 3.96 5.72 -25.01
N ALA A 20 4.31 5.32 -23.78
CA ALA A 20 3.43 5.41 -22.63
C ALA A 20 3.42 6.76 -21.88
N ARG A 21 4.20 7.75 -22.35
CA ARG A 21 4.49 9.00 -21.61
C ARG A 21 3.27 9.84 -21.22
N ASN A 22 2.20 9.74 -21.99
CA ASN A 22 1.06 10.65 -21.91
C ASN A 22 -0.17 10.01 -21.23
N TYR A 23 -0.17 8.70 -20.95
CA TYR A 23 -1.30 8.02 -20.31
C TYR A 23 -1.66 8.67 -18.97
N ARG A 24 -0.69 8.87 -18.07
CA ARG A 24 -0.96 9.44 -16.74
C ARG A 24 -1.33 10.94 -16.81
N PRO A 25 -0.61 11.81 -17.53
CA PRO A 25 -1.01 13.21 -17.71
C PRO A 25 -2.40 13.39 -18.34
N ALA A 26 -2.83 12.48 -19.22
CA ALA A 26 -4.13 12.57 -19.87
C ALA A 26 -5.30 12.55 -18.86
N PHE A 27 -5.17 11.80 -17.76
CA PHE A 27 -6.19 11.72 -16.71
C PHE A 27 -6.28 12.97 -15.83
N GLU A 28 -5.31 13.90 -15.90
CA GLU A 28 -5.42 15.19 -15.21
C GLU A 28 -6.54 16.06 -15.79
N TYR A 29 -6.90 15.85 -17.07
CA TYR A 29 -8.04 16.52 -17.72
C TYR A 29 -9.39 15.87 -17.38
N GLY A 30 -9.39 14.78 -16.60
CA GLY A 30 -10.58 14.02 -16.20
C GLY A 30 -10.70 12.66 -16.91
N LEU A 31 -11.68 11.87 -16.46
CA LEU A 31 -11.83 10.47 -16.90
C LEU A 31 -12.12 10.32 -18.39
N ILE A 32 -13.07 11.08 -18.93
CA ILE A 32 -13.49 10.98 -20.33
C ILE A 32 -12.38 11.43 -21.32
N PRO A 33 -11.78 12.62 -21.17
CA PRO A 33 -10.67 13.00 -22.04
C PRO A 33 -9.44 12.11 -21.83
N GLY A 34 -9.18 11.66 -20.59
CA GLY A 34 -8.11 10.72 -20.29
C GLY A 34 -8.24 9.42 -21.07
N LEU A 35 -9.43 8.82 -21.08
CA LEU A 35 -9.71 7.60 -21.87
C LEU A 35 -9.65 7.86 -23.37
N ALA A 36 -10.19 8.99 -23.85
CA ALA A 36 -10.18 9.33 -25.27
C ALA A 36 -8.75 9.54 -25.79
N ILE A 37 -7.92 10.28 -25.07
CA ILE A 37 -6.51 10.48 -25.41
C ILE A 37 -5.78 9.14 -25.37
N SER A 38 -5.92 8.38 -24.28
CA SER A 38 -5.30 7.05 -24.13
C SER A 38 -5.64 6.06 -25.25
N ALA A 39 -6.88 6.12 -25.77
CA ALA A 39 -7.32 5.28 -26.88
C ALA A 39 -6.76 5.72 -28.25
N LEU A 40 -6.53 7.02 -28.42
CA LEU A 40 -5.96 7.62 -29.63
C LEU A 40 -4.43 7.66 -29.61
N GLU A 41 -3.84 7.31 -28.47
CA GLU A 41 -2.41 7.37 -28.23
C GLU A 41 -1.71 6.13 -28.77
N GLN A 42 -1.36 6.17 -30.06
CA GLN A 42 -0.36 5.28 -30.64
C GLN A 42 0.91 6.03 -30.99
N GLU A 43 0.82 7.25 -31.53
CA GLU A 43 1.98 8.06 -31.94
C GLU A 43 1.66 9.58 -31.92
N SER A 44 1.33 10.13 -30.74
CA SER A 44 1.08 11.57 -30.62
C SER A 44 2.39 12.37 -30.62
N PRO A 45 2.54 13.44 -31.44
CA PRO A 45 3.74 14.28 -31.45
C PRO A 45 3.85 15.18 -30.20
N ILE A 46 2.80 15.27 -29.38
CA ILE A 46 2.75 16.14 -28.20
C ILE A 46 3.19 15.36 -26.96
N THR A 47 4.01 15.99 -26.12
CA THR A 47 4.33 15.48 -24.78
C THR A 47 3.59 16.33 -23.75
N LEU A 48 2.64 15.73 -23.05
CA LEU A 48 1.93 16.37 -21.96
C LEU A 48 2.85 16.50 -20.75
N LYS A 49 2.67 17.59 -19.99
CA LYS A 49 3.38 17.79 -18.73
C LYS A 49 2.48 17.40 -17.57
N HIS A 50 3.10 16.88 -16.52
CA HIS A 50 2.43 16.73 -15.24
C HIS A 50 2.07 18.09 -14.66
N GLY A 51 0.94 18.13 -13.95
CA GLY A 51 0.47 19.28 -13.23
C GLY A 51 1.26 19.53 -11.94
N LYS A 52 0.53 19.81 -10.87
CA LYS A 52 1.12 20.07 -9.54
C LYS A 52 1.72 18.77 -8.97
N PRO A 53 2.78 18.85 -8.16
CA PRO A 53 3.32 17.67 -7.51
C PRO A 53 2.30 17.08 -6.50
N ASP A 54 2.33 15.75 -6.33
CA ASP A 54 1.34 15.01 -5.54
C ASP A 54 1.20 15.52 -4.09
N HIS A 55 2.28 16.04 -3.48
CA HIS A 55 2.25 16.58 -2.11
C HIS A 55 1.51 17.92 -1.99
N GLU A 56 1.36 18.68 -3.08
CA GLU A 56 0.60 19.95 -3.14
C GLU A 56 -0.83 19.75 -3.67
N ALA A 57 -1.15 18.55 -4.14
CA ALA A 57 -2.47 18.24 -4.70
C ALA A 57 -3.56 18.07 -3.63
N THR A 58 -3.19 17.99 -2.35
CA THR A 58 -4.14 17.82 -1.25
C THR A 58 -4.78 19.16 -0.88
N ASP A 59 -6.10 19.23 -1.00
CA ASP A 59 -6.89 20.37 -0.55
C ASP A 59 -7.20 20.29 0.96
N VAL A 60 -7.50 21.44 1.56
CA VAL A 60 -7.88 21.53 2.98
C VAL A 60 -9.17 20.75 3.28
N ALA A 61 -9.23 20.15 4.47
CA ALA A 61 -10.35 19.29 4.87
C ALA A 61 -11.73 19.98 4.81
N PRO A 62 -11.90 21.27 5.19
CA PRO A 62 -13.21 21.93 5.13
C PRO A 62 -13.81 22.09 3.73
N LYS A 63 -13.00 21.97 2.66
CA LYS A 63 -13.49 22.04 1.28
C LYS A 63 -14.18 20.74 0.82
N HIS A 64 -14.02 19.66 1.57
CA HIS A 64 -14.45 18.32 1.19
C HIS A 64 -15.43 17.73 2.21
N HIS A 65 -16.29 16.83 1.75
CA HIS A 65 -17.16 16.06 2.64
C HIS A 65 -16.47 14.74 3.03
N PRO A 66 -16.62 14.27 4.28
CA PRO A 66 -16.11 12.96 4.68
C PRO A 66 -16.72 11.84 3.83
N ILE A 67 -15.86 10.98 3.27
CA ILE A 67 -16.28 9.78 2.55
C ILE A 67 -16.71 8.72 3.57
N GLN A 68 -17.94 8.23 3.47
CA GLN A 68 -18.43 7.14 4.30
C GLN A 68 -18.08 5.80 3.66
N TYR A 69 -17.02 5.17 4.16
CA TYR A 69 -16.68 3.81 3.77
C TYR A 69 -17.58 2.81 4.52
N PRO A 70 -18.18 1.82 3.83
CA PRO A 70 -18.90 0.77 4.51
C PRO A 70 -17.95 -0.05 5.40
N LYS A 71 -18.48 -0.56 6.51
CA LYS A 71 -17.73 -1.43 7.40
C LYS A 71 -17.37 -2.73 6.66
N PRO A 72 -16.17 -3.31 6.87
CA PRO A 72 -15.82 -4.59 6.25
C PRO A 72 -16.69 -5.75 6.74
N ASP A 73 -17.04 -6.63 5.81
CA ASP A 73 -17.95 -7.77 6.01
C ASP A 73 -17.22 -9.05 6.46
N GLY A 74 -15.88 -9.06 6.41
CA GLY A 74 -15.04 -10.19 6.80
C GLY A 74 -15.00 -11.34 5.79
N VAL A 75 -15.67 -11.21 4.64
CA VAL A 75 -15.68 -12.20 3.54
C VAL A 75 -15.02 -11.64 2.28
N PHE A 76 -15.51 -10.49 1.80
CA PHE A 76 -14.96 -9.80 0.62
C PHE A 76 -14.13 -8.57 1.02
N SER A 77 -14.59 -7.86 2.04
CA SER A 77 -13.97 -6.66 2.58
C SER A 77 -13.45 -6.97 3.99
N PHE A 78 -12.23 -6.54 4.28
CA PHE A 78 -11.55 -6.79 5.56
C PHE A 78 -11.06 -5.47 6.14
N ASP A 79 -10.92 -5.39 7.45
CA ASP A 79 -10.22 -4.29 8.10
C ASP A 79 -8.72 -4.32 7.78
N VAL A 80 -8.03 -3.20 8.00
CA VAL A 80 -6.59 -3.06 7.72
C VAL A 80 -5.75 -4.06 8.54
N PRO A 81 -5.94 -4.22 9.87
CA PRO A 81 -5.25 -5.24 10.65
C PRO A 81 -5.48 -6.66 10.12
N THR A 82 -6.71 -7.03 9.73
CA THR A 82 -7.04 -8.36 9.17
C THR A 82 -6.48 -8.58 7.75
N SER A 83 -6.22 -7.49 7.03
CA SER A 83 -5.55 -7.51 5.73
C SER A 83 -4.06 -7.82 5.87
N LEU A 84 -3.44 -7.35 6.95
CA LEU A 84 -2.05 -7.66 7.30
C LEU A 84 -1.94 -9.02 8.02
N HIS A 85 -2.86 -9.34 8.91
CA HIS A 85 -2.82 -10.50 9.80
C HIS A 85 -4.11 -11.33 9.71
N SER A 86 -4.01 -12.61 9.45
CA SER A 86 -5.12 -13.57 9.48
C SER A 86 -5.17 -14.27 10.83
N TYR A 87 -6.30 -14.20 11.53
CA TYR A 87 -6.52 -14.99 12.73
C TYR A 87 -7.17 -16.33 12.36
N LEU A 88 -6.42 -17.42 12.40
CA LEU A 88 -6.98 -18.76 12.38
C LEU A 88 -7.39 -19.11 13.82
N HIS A 89 -8.69 -19.06 14.09
CA HIS A 89 -9.29 -19.73 15.24
C HIS A 89 -9.18 -21.24 15.03
N TYR A 90 -8.12 -21.86 15.52
CA TYR A 90 -8.04 -23.31 15.60
C TYR A 90 -8.86 -23.78 16.81
N TRP A 91 -10.06 -24.31 16.58
CA TRP A 91 -10.74 -25.13 17.57
C TRP A 91 -10.03 -26.49 17.62
N ALA A 92 -8.97 -26.59 18.43
CA ALA A 92 -8.43 -27.89 18.82
C ALA A 92 -9.48 -28.58 19.70
N ARG A 93 -10.43 -29.30 19.09
CA ARG A 93 -11.24 -30.27 19.81
C ARG A 93 -10.30 -31.43 20.15
N VAL A 94 -9.74 -31.40 21.36
CA VAL A 94 -8.86 -32.44 21.90
C VAL A 94 -9.62 -33.77 21.85
N HIS A 95 -9.47 -34.51 20.75
CA HIS A 95 -9.70 -35.95 20.74
C HIS A 95 -8.32 -36.56 20.90
N THR A 96 -8.08 -37.10 22.09
CA THR A 96 -6.97 -37.96 22.43
C THR A 96 -6.97 -39.17 21.51
N THR A 97 -6.40 -39.05 20.31
CA THR A 97 -5.90 -40.21 19.58
C THR A 97 -4.79 -39.76 18.64
N THR A 98 -3.61 -40.31 18.88
CA THR A 98 -2.43 -40.30 18.03
C THR A 98 -2.75 -40.28 16.54
N LEU A 99 -2.40 -39.19 15.86
CA LEU A 99 -2.21 -39.21 14.41
C LEU A 99 -1.11 -38.21 14.03
N SER A 100 -0.05 -38.80 13.52
CA SER A 100 1.08 -38.16 12.87
C SER A 100 0.58 -37.32 11.70
N VAL A 101 0.47 -36.01 11.88
CA VAL A 101 0.29 -35.09 10.75
C VAL A 101 1.68 -34.70 10.26
N ILE A 102 2.08 -35.36 9.18
CA ILE A 102 3.19 -34.94 8.33
C ILE A 102 2.80 -33.57 7.77
N CYS A 103 3.45 -32.51 8.25
CA CYS A 103 3.42 -31.21 7.61
C CYS A 103 4.75 -31.05 6.86
N PRO A 104 4.81 -31.33 5.54
CA PRO A 104 5.98 -30.97 4.75
C PRO A 104 5.87 -29.48 4.41
N PHE A 105 7.01 -28.79 4.33
CA PHE A 105 7.15 -27.37 3.99
C PHE A 105 6.77 -26.37 5.10
N TYR A 106 7.74 -26.01 5.95
CA TYR A 106 8.35 -24.66 6.02
C TYR A 106 9.46 -24.69 7.10
N PRO A 107 10.68 -24.19 6.82
CA PRO A 107 11.76 -24.23 7.78
C PRO A 107 11.56 -23.17 8.86
N VAL A 108 11.35 -23.65 10.09
CA VAL A 108 11.88 -23.17 11.37
C VAL A 108 12.36 -21.72 11.41
N GLN A 109 11.51 -20.79 11.84
CA GLN A 109 11.90 -19.73 12.79
C GLN A 109 10.73 -19.41 13.75
N ASN A 110 11.09 -19.35 15.02
CA ASN A 110 10.36 -18.86 16.19
C ASN A 110 9.49 -19.84 16.99
N GLU A 111 9.62 -19.66 18.30
CA GLU A 111 9.34 -20.57 19.41
C GLU A 111 7.92 -21.16 19.41
N PHE A 112 7.85 -22.49 19.40
CA PHE A 112 6.63 -23.26 19.48
C PHE A 112 6.19 -23.39 20.94
N VAL A 113 5.55 -22.35 21.49
CA VAL A 113 4.87 -22.47 22.79
C VAL A 113 3.50 -23.11 22.55
N ILE A 114 3.42 -24.42 22.77
CA ILE A 114 2.15 -25.17 22.80
C ILE A 114 1.42 -24.83 24.10
N GLY A 115 0.86 -23.61 24.16
CA GLY A 115 -0.12 -23.23 25.17
C GLY A 115 -1.52 -23.66 24.71
N LEU A 116 -2.22 -24.41 25.55
CA LEU A 116 -3.64 -24.74 25.42
C LEU A 116 -4.45 -23.50 24.97
N GLY A 117 -5.04 -23.53 23.77
CA GLY A 117 -6.00 -22.53 23.30
C GLY A 117 -5.42 -21.27 22.64
N GLY A 118 -4.27 -21.36 21.96
CA GLY A 118 -3.68 -20.22 21.23
C GLY A 118 -4.35 -19.93 19.87
N LEU A 119 -4.71 -18.66 19.64
CA LEU A 119 -5.11 -18.13 18.35
C LEU A 119 -3.89 -18.10 17.41
N MET A 120 -3.90 -18.86 16.30
CA MET A 120 -2.82 -18.76 15.31
C MET A 120 -3.02 -17.49 14.50
N VAL A 121 -2.19 -16.48 14.75
CA VAL A 121 -2.12 -15.27 13.92
C VAL A 121 -1.13 -15.52 12.78
N TRP A 122 -1.64 -15.69 11.57
CA TRP A 122 -0.86 -15.82 10.34
C TRP A 122 -0.73 -14.47 9.66
N ASN A 123 0.47 -13.90 9.58
CA ASN A 123 0.69 -12.63 8.90
C ASN A 123 0.57 -12.83 7.37
N LYS A 124 -0.48 -12.27 6.74
CA LYS A 124 -0.71 -12.33 5.29
C LYS A 124 0.36 -11.57 4.51
N SER A 125 0.82 -10.45 5.07
CA SER A 125 1.90 -9.64 4.48
C SER A 125 3.29 -10.12 4.91
N ASN A 126 3.36 -10.85 6.02
CA ASN A 126 4.57 -11.23 6.74
C ASN A 126 5.52 -10.04 7.01
N THR A 127 5.00 -8.82 7.08
CA THR A 127 5.78 -7.64 7.42
C THR A 127 6.02 -7.62 8.93
N ASN A 128 7.29 -7.62 9.35
CA ASN A 128 7.69 -7.55 10.75
C ASN A 128 9.04 -6.86 10.90
N HIS A 129 9.25 -6.22 12.04
CA HIS A 129 10.46 -5.50 12.41
C HIS A 129 10.74 -5.79 13.90
N GLU A 130 12.00 -5.85 14.30
CA GLU A 130 12.35 -5.84 15.71
C GLU A 130 11.78 -4.59 16.38
N HIS A 131 11.03 -4.76 17.47
CA HIS A 131 10.31 -3.67 18.13
C HIS A 131 11.24 -2.65 18.80
N ASP A 132 12.45 -3.07 19.18
CA ASP A 132 13.42 -2.25 19.91
C ASP A 132 14.35 -1.43 18.98
N GLN A 133 14.10 -1.45 17.67
CA GLN A 133 14.83 -0.61 16.72
C GLN A 133 14.17 0.78 16.58
N PRO A 134 14.94 1.84 16.27
CA PRO A 134 14.37 3.17 16.08
C PRO A 134 13.46 3.22 14.85
N ALA A 135 12.40 4.04 14.91
CA ALA A 135 11.49 4.24 13.79
C ALA A 135 12.24 4.72 12.53
N HIS A 136 12.03 4.01 11.41
CA HIS A 136 12.65 4.34 10.12
C HIS A 136 11.90 5.43 9.36
N LEU A 137 10.64 5.71 9.73
CA LEU A 137 9.86 6.84 9.24
C LEU A 137 10.24 8.09 10.05
N ARG A 138 11.23 8.81 9.54
CA ARG A 138 11.81 9.98 10.22
C ARG A 138 11.06 11.24 9.85
N LEU A 139 10.59 11.96 10.87
CA LEU A 139 10.04 13.30 10.69
C LEU A 139 11.20 14.30 10.69
N ARG A 140 11.18 15.23 9.73
CA ARG A 140 12.09 16.39 9.76
C ARG A 140 11.75 17.31 10.92
N ASP A 141 10.46 17.53 11.13
CA ASP A 141 9.90 18.30 12.24
C ASP A 141 8.78 17.48 12.89
N PRO A 142 8.95 17.06 14.16
CA PRO A 142 7.94 16.28 14.89
C PRO A 142 6.62 17.02 15.17
N GLU A 143 6.59 18.36 15.06
CA GLU A 143 5.42 19.16 15.43
C GLU A 143 4.45 19.37 14.26
N ILE A 144 4.92 19.28 13.01
CA ILE A 144 4.09 19.49 11.80
C ILE A 144 2.83 18.62 11.76
N PRO A 145 2.88 17.30 12.07
CA PRO A 145 1.67 16.48 12.04
C PRO A 145 0.57 16.99 12.98
N LYS A 146 0.95 17.52 14.14
CA LYS A 146 0.01 18.03 15.15
C LYS A 146 -0.47 19.44 14.83
N LEU A 147 0.43 20.31 14.36
CA LEU A 147 0.16 21.74 14.18
C LEU A 147 -0.46 22.07 12.82
N VAL A 148 -0.23 21.25 11.79
CA VAL A 148 -0.67 21.51 10.41
C VAL A 148 -1.53 20.37 9.89
N ASN A 149 -0.99 19.14 9.84
CA ASN A 149 -1.67 18.04 9.14
C ASN A 149 -3.04 17.71 9.77
N LEU A 150 -3.09 17.59 11.09
CA LEU A 150 -4.34 17.30 11.80
C LEU A 150 -5.38 18.43 11.68
N PRO A 151 -5.08 19.70 12.01
CA PRO A 151 -6.08 20.77 11.94
C PRO A 151 -6.48 21.19 10.52
N GLU A 152 -5.55 21.21 9.56
CA GLU A 152 -5.82 21.72 8.20
C GLU A 152 -6.33 20.63 7.25
N TYR A 153 -5.77 19.41 7.36
CA TYR A 153 -6.02 18.30 6.43
C TYR A 153 -6.70 17.09 7.08
N ALA A 154 -7.07 17.16 8.36
CA ALA A 154 -7.68 16.07 9.12
C ALA A 154 -6.80 14.81 9.20
N GLY A 155 -5.47 14.97 9.22
CA GLY A 155 -4.50 13.89 9.41
C GLY A 155 -4.52 12.82 8.31
N PRO A 156 -4.21 13.18 7.04
CA PRO A 156 -4.28 12.26 5.91
C PRO A 156 -3.36 11.02 6.07
N GLU A 157 -2.31 11.13 6.87
CA GLU A 157 -1.38 10.04 7.22
C GLU A 157 -2.05 8.79 7.81
N SER A 158 -3.13 8.98 8.55
CA SER A 158 -3.92 7.87 9.11
C SER A 158 -4.70 7.08 8.04
N ARG A 159 -4.88 7.65 6.84
CA ARG A 159 -5.75 7.09 5.79
C ARG A 159 -5.01 6.59 4.57
N TYR A 160 -3.99 7.32 4.09
CA TYR A 160 -3.20 6.86 2.95
C TYR A 160 -2.28 5.68 3.31
N CYS A 161 -1.95 5.52 4.60
CA CYS A 161 -1.04 4.47 5.05
C CYS A 161 -1.73 3.09 4.96
N PRO A 162 -1.31 2.20 4.04
CA PRO A 162 -1.94 0.89 3.89
C PRO A 162 -1.71 -0.04 5.09
N ALA A 163 -0.72 0.30 5.93
CA ALA A 163 -0.36 -0.48 7.11
C ALA A 163 -0.80 0.17 8.43
N ARG A 164 -1.48 1.33 8.39
CA ARG A 164 -1.94 2.07 9.57
C ARG A 164 -0.83 2.29 10.62
N VAL A 165 0.29 2.83 10.18
CA VAL A 165 1.45 3.13 11.04
C VAL A 165 1.28 4.43 11.82
N TYR A 166 0.53 5.38 11.26
CA TYR A 166 0.23 6.66 11.89
C TYR A 166 -1.18 6.65 12.46
N GLU A 167 -1.32 7.10 13.70
CA GLU A 167 -2.60 7.18 14.44
C GLU A 167 -2.73 8.49 15.19
#